data_AF-A0A5K0VH05-F1
#
_entry.id   AF-A0A5K0VH05-F1
#
_cell.length_a   1.000
_cell.length_b   1.000
_cell.length_c   1.000
_cell.angle_alpha   90.00
_cell.angle_beta   90.00
_cell.angle_gamma   90.00
#
_symmetry.space_group_name_H-M   'P 1'
#
loop_
_entity.id
_entity.type
_entity.pdbx_description
1 polymer ?
#
loop_
_entity_poly.entity_id
_entity_poly.type
_entity_poly.pdbx_seq_one_letter_code
_entity_poly.pdbx_strand_id
1 'polypeptide(L)' 'VGMMLRGMGFDNGTHVYVAAGKIYKAEKYMAPLQQMFPFLETKESLASEDELASFK' A
#
# COMPACT_ATOMS: atom_id res chain seq x y z
N VAL A 1 -10.36 4.61 3.85
CA VAL A 1 -9.18 4.56 4.76
C VAL A 1 -8.27 5.78 4.61
N GLY A 2 -7.94 6.26 3.40
CA GLY A 2 -7.04 7.42 3.24
C GLY A 2 -7.45 8.69 4.01
N MET A 3 -8.75 9.02 4.01
CA MET A 3 -9.27 10.15 4.80
C MET A 3 -9.15 9.93 6.32
N MET A 4 -9.30 8.69 6.80
CA MET A 4 -9.15 8.37 8.22
C MET A 4 -7.70 8.54 8.66
N LEU A 5 -6.74 8.06 7.88
CA LEU A 5 -5.30 8.23 8.14
C LEU A 5 -4.91 9.72 8.18
N ARG A 6 -5.41 10.52 7.24
CA ARG A 6 -5.23 11.99 7.27
C ARG A 6 -5.82 12.63 8.53
N GLY A 7 -7.00 12.18 8.97
CA GLY A 7 -7.63 12.63 10.21
C GLY A 7 -6.84 12.24 11.48
N MET A 8 -6.02 11.20 11.41
CA MET A 8 -5.12 10.78 12.50
C MET A 8 -3.77 11.53 12.51
N GLY A 9 -3.55 12.46 11.57
CA GLY A 9 -2.33 13.26 11.48
C GLY A 9 -1.24 12.66 10.58
N PHE A 10 -1.50 11.58 9.86
CA PHE A 10 -0.58 11.08 8.84
C PHE A 10 -0.60 11.97 7.60
N ASP A 11 0.57 12.39 7.15
CA ASP A 11 0.77 13.23 5.98
C ASP A 11 1.42 12.46 4.81
N ASN A 12 1.65 13.18 3.70
CA ASN A 12 2.17 12.60 2.46
C ASN A 12 3.60 12.05 2.60
N GLY A 13 4.34 12.40 3.66
CA GLY A 13 5.63 11.81 4.01
C GLY A 13 5.53 10.47 4.74
N THR A 14 4.32 10.01 5.08
CA THR A 14 4.11 8.73 5.77
C THR A 14 4.26 7.57 4.79
N HIS A 15 5.15 6.63 5.11
CA HIS A 15 5.25 5.35 4.40
C HIS A 15 4.08 4.45 4.76
N VAL A 16 3.31 4.01 3.76
CA VAL A 16 2.13 3.16 3.94
C VAL A 16 2.39 1.82 3.28
N TYR A 17 2.49 0.77 4.11
CA TYR A 17 2.73 -0.59 3.64
C TYR A 17 1.40 -1.34 3.52
N VAL A 18 1.04 -1.75 2.32
CA VAL A 18 -0.23 -2.39 2.00
C VAL A 18 -0.01 -3.85 1.63
N ALA A 19 -0.54 -4.75 2.45
CA ALA A 19 -0.56 -6.19 2.18
C ALA A 19 -1.68 -6.62 1.22
N ALA A 20 -2.51 -5.68 0.75
CA ALA A 20 -3.58 -5.96 -0.20
C ALA A 20 -2.98 -6.43 -1.53
N GLY A 21 -3.21 -7.70 -1.87
CA GLY A 21 -2.78 -8.26 -3.14
C GLY A 21 -3.68 -7.85 -4.31
N LYS A 22 -3.29 -8.30 -5.51
CA LYS A 22 -4.03 -8.11 -6.79
C LYS A 22 -5.50 -8.56 -6.75
N ILE A 23 -5.87 -9.43 -5.81
CA ILE A 23 -7.24 -9.92 -5.57
C ILE A 23 -8.27 -8.81 -5.30
N TYR A 24 -7.84 -7.67 -4.75
CA TYR A 24 -8.75 -6.56 -4.43
C TYR A 24 -8.81 -5.47 -5.51
N LYS A 25 -8.45 -5.79 -6.77
CA LYS A 25 -8.36 -4.80 -7.88
C LYS A 25 -7.58 -3.56 -7.42
N ALA A 26 -6.40 -3.80 -6.87
CA ALA A 26 -5.55 -2.78 -6.25
C ALA A 26 -5.39 -1.55 -7.14
N GLU A 27 -5.25 -1.72 -8.45
CA GLU A 27 -5.16 -0.63 -9.43
C GLU A 27 -6.34 0.37 -9.37
N LYS A 28 -7.57 -0.13 -9.17
CA LYS A 28 -8.78 0.72 -9.10
C LYS A 28 -9.00 1.32 -7.72
N TYR A 29 -8.73 0.56 -6.65
CA TYR A 29 -9.07 0.97 -5.28
C TYR A 29 -7.91 1.61 -4.51
N MET A 30 -6.67 1.39 -4.93
CA MET A 30 -5.47 2.01 -4.35
C MET A 30 -5.14 3.35 -5.00
N ALA A 31 -5.59 3.63 -6.23
CA ALA A 31 -5.35 4.92 -6.89
C ALA A 31 -5.63 6.15 -6.00
N PRO A 32 -6.81 6.29 -5.36
CA PRO A 32 -7.05 7.43 -4.47
C PRO A 32 -6.18 7.41 -3.21
N LEU A 33 -5.82 6.23 -2.70
CA LEU A 33 -4.95 6.10 -1.53
C LEU A 33 -3.51 6.51 -1.85
N GLN A 34 -3.00 6.12 -3.03
CA GLN A 34 -1.68 6.48 -3.53
C GLN A 34 -1.55 7.98 -3.83
N GLN A 35 -2.63 8.64 -4.27
CA GLN A 35 -2.64 10.10 -4.42
C GLN A 35 -2.50 10.83 -3.07
N MET A 36 -3.01 10.25 -1.98
CA MET A 36 -2.88 10.81 -0.63
C MET A 36 -1.55 10.45 0.04
N PHE A 37 -1.02 9.27 -0.26
CA PHE A 37 0.21 8.72 0.32
C PHE A 37 1.12 8.26 -0.83
N PRO A 38 2.00 9.12 -1.35
CA PRO A 38 2.86 8.78 -2.48
C PRO A 38 3.86 7.66 -2.16
N PHE A 39 4.24 7.50 -0.89
CA PHE A 39 5.09 6.40 -0.41
C PHE A 39 4.27 5.17 -0.03
N LEU A 40 3.43 4.71 -0.96
CA LEU A 40 2.64 3.50 -0.80
C LEU A 40 3.39 2.30 -1.37
N GLU A 41 3.82 1.41 -0.48
CA GLU A 41 4.58 0.21 -0.80
C GLU A 41 3.68 -1.02 -0.70
N THR A 42 3.82 -1.95 -1.63
CA THR A 42 3.08 -3.22 -1.61
C THR A 42 3.97 -4.37 -1.16
N LYS A 43 3.37 -5.48 -0.73
CA LYS A 43 4.12 -6.70 -0.39
C LYS A 43 5.07 -7.16 -1.52
N GLU A 44 4.74 -6.84 -2.77
CA GLU A 44 5.54 -7.17 -3.95
C GLU A 44 6.79 -6.29 -4.10
N SER A 45 6.74 -5.06 -3.57
CA SER A 45 7.87 -4.12 -3.57
C SER A 45 8.83 -4.37 -2.39
N LEU A 46 8.30 -4.87 -1.26
CA LEU A 46 9.04 -5.06 -0.01
C LEU A 46 9.68 -6.43 0.14
N ALA A 47 9.02 -7.49 -0.33
CA ALA A 47 9.50 -8.84 -0.17
C ALA A 47 10.56 -9.15 -1.23
N SER A 48 11.70 -9.68 -0.78
CA SER A 48 12.69 -10.25 -1.70
C SER A 48 12.10 -11.47 -2.42
N GLU A 49 12.66 -11.84 -3.57
CA GLU A 49 12.17 -12.96 -4.38
C GLU A 49 12.07 -14.28 -3.58
N ASP A 50 12.97 -14.47 -2.61
CA ASP A 50 13.01 -15.62 -1.69
C ASP A 50 11.83 -15.62 -0.70
N GLU A 51 11.51 -14.46 -0.12
CA GLU A 51 10.38 -14.32 0.82
C GLU A 51 9.04 -14.44 0.08
N LEU A 52 8.98 -13.94 -1.16
CA LEU A 52 7.79 -13.98 -2.01
C LEU A 52 7.47 -15.41 -2.48
N ALA A 53 8.49 -16.28 -2.61
CA ALA A 53 8.31 -17.69 -2.93
C ALA A 53 7.48 -18.45 -1.88
N SER A 54 7.54 -18.04 -0.60
CA SER A 54 6.76 -18.63 0.49
C SER A 54 5.25 -18.35 0.40
N PHE A 55 4.82 -17.41 -0.45
CA PHE A 55 3.42 -17.02 -0.62
C PHE A 55 2.84 -17.40 -1.99
N LYS A 56 3.59 -18.17 -2.80
CA LYS A 56 3.12 -18.74 -4.07
C LYS A 56 2.38 -20.05 -3.86
#